data_AF-A0A8T7GTF3-F1
#
_entry.id   AF-A0A8T7GTF3-F1
#
_cell.length_a   1.000
_cell.length_b   1.000
_cell.length_c   1.000
_cell.angle_alpha   90.00
_cell.angle_beta   90.00
_cell.angle_gamma   90.00
#
_symmetry.space_group_name_H-M   'P 1'
#
loop_
_entity.id
_entity.type
_entity.pdbx_description
1 polymer ?
#
loop_
_entity_poly.entity_id
_entity_poly.type
_entity_poly.pdbx_seq_one_letter_code
_entity_poly.pdbx_strand_id
1 'polypeptide(L)' 'MRKGDYYDEKLLNAPLRAAEVLEKHLGEWSDEVEAYWLLRRHEDEVGVPVTYDIVEAAIAILRSRGVVARRVEAEAPL' A
#
# COMPACT_ATOMS: atom_id res chain seq x y z
N MET A 1 5.53 8.07 -29.69
CA MET A 1 4.98 7.78 -28.35
C MET A 1 3.47 7.95 -28.41
N ARG A 2 2.69 6.89 -28.16
CA ARG A 2 1.21 6.93 -28.22
C ARG A 2 0.67 7.22 -26.82
N LYS A 3 -0.41 8.01 -26.74
CA LYS A 3 -1.10 8.43 -25.50
C LYS A 3 -1.67 7.27 -24.63
N GLY A 4 -1.47 6.01 -25.01
CA GLY A 4 -1.99 4.82 -24.32
C GLY A 4 -1.03 4.18 -23.31
N ASP A 5 0.28 4.39 -23.42
CA ASP A 5 1.26 3.67 -22.60
C ASP A 5 1.39 4.24 -21.16
N TYR A 6 0.95 5.48 -20.93
CA TYR A 6 1.08 6.16 -19.63
C TYR A 6 0.12 5.66 -18.55
N TYR A 7 -1.04 5.10 -18.94
CA TYR A 7 -1.97 4.53 -17.96
C TYR A 7 -1.46 3.18 -17.44
N ASP A 8 -0.78 2.40 -18.29
CA ASP A 8 -0.26 1.08 -17.93
C ASP A 8 0.87 1.17 -16.91
N GLU A 9 1.88 2.02 -17.10
CA GLU A 9 2.98 2.13 -16.12
C GLU A 9 2.49 2.64 -14.77
N LYS A 10 1.49 3.54 -14.76
CA LYS A 10 0.91 4.03 -13.52
C LYS A 10 0.14 2.94 -12.78
N LEU A 11 -0.66 2.15 -13.49
CA LEU A 11 -1.40 1.02 -12.91
C LEU A 11 -0.45 -0.08 -12.44
N LEU A 12 0.58 -0.43 -13.22
CA LEU A 12 1.59 -1.44 -12.88
C LEU A 12 2.33 -1.10 -11.58
N ASN A 13 2.60 0.19 -11.36
CA ASN A 13 3.30 0.66 -10.16
C ASN A 13 2.35 1.06 -9.01
N ALA A 14 1.03 0.99 -9.19
CA ALA A 14 0.08 1.40 -8.16
C ALA A 14 0.20 0.58 -6.86
N PRO A 15 0.37 -0.76 -6.89
CA PRO A 15 0.59 -1.54 -5.66
C PRO A 15 1.88 -1.15 -4.92
N LEU A 16 2.96 -0.83 -5.64
CA LEU A 16 4.22 -0.41 -5.04
C LEU A 16 4.09 0.95 -4.33
N ARG A 17 3.46 1.93 -4.99
CA ARG A 17 3.20 3.25 -4.40
C ARG A 17 2.23 3.16 -3.21
N ALA A 18 1.20 2.34 -3.31
CA ALA A 18 0.30 2.06 -2.19
C ALA A 18 1.06 1.42 -1.01
N ALA A 19 1.98 0.49 -1.27
CA ALA A 19 2.82 -0.10 -0.21
C ALA A 19 3.71 0.95 0.47
N GLU A 20 4.31 1.87 -0.28
CA GLU A 20 5.12 2.97 0.28
C GLU A 20 4.29 3.89 1.19
N VAL A 21 3.06 4.22 0.79
CA VAL A 21 2.14 5.00 1.62
C VAL A 21 1.80 4.23 2.90
N LEU A 22 1.44 2.95 2.79
CA LEU A 22 1.15 2.11 3.97
C LEU A 22 2.36 1.98 4.90
N GLU A 23 3.58 1.88 4.36
CA GLU A 23 4.83 1.80 5.12
C GLU A 23 5.12 3.10 5.88
N LYS A 24 4.96 4.25 5.22
CA LYS A 24 5.11 5.58 5.82
C LYS A 24 4.13 5.82 6.98
N HIS A 25 2.98 5.15 6.95
CA HIS A 25 1.88 5.31 7.91
C HIS A 25 1.60 4.03 8.71
N LEU A 26 2.62 3.19 8.96
CA LEU A 26 2.48 1.86 9.63
C LEU A 26 1.71 1.85 10.95
N GLY A 27 1.63 2.98 11.68
CA GLY A 27 0.89 3.08 12.95
C GLY A 27 -0.58 3.50 12.80
N GLU A 28 -1.03 3.89 11.61
CA GLU A 28 -2.38 4.40 11.35
C GLU A 28 -3.34 3.35 10.81
N TRP A 29 -2.86 2.13 10.59
CA TRP A 29 -3.66 1.01 10.15
C TRP A 29 -3.19 -0.28 10.83
N SER A 30 -4.11 -1.22 10.98
CA SER A 30 -3.89 -2.52 11.61
C SER A 30 -4.49 -3.67 10.81
N ASP A 31 -5.44 -3.38 9.92
CA ASP A 31 -6.09 -4.34 9.04
C ASP A 31 -6.27 -3.80 7.61
N GLU A 32 -6.84 -4.64 6.75
CA GLU A 32 -7.08 -4.32 5.33
C GLU A 32 -8.10 -3.20 5.13
N VAL A 33 -9.07 -3.05 6.03
CA VAL A 33 -10.12 -2.03 5.94
C VAL A 33 -9.54 -0.66 6.29
N GLU A 34 -8.76 -0.58 7.36
CA GLU A 34 -8.04 0.63 7.74
C GLU A 34 -7.00 1.02 6.68
N ALA A 35 -6.28 0.04 6.13
CA ALA A 35 -5.37 0.26 5.00
C ALA A 35 -6.09 0.84 3.78
N TYR A 36 -7.28 0.32 3.44
CA TYR A 36 -8.10 0.85 2.36
C TYR A 36 -8.50 2.32 2.59
N TRP A 37 -9.00 2.65 3.78
CA TRP A 37 -9.39 4.03 4.09
C TRP A 37 -8.20 4.98 4.17
N LEU A 38 -7.06 4.52 4.70
CA LEU A 38 -5.81 5.26 4.67
C LEU A 38 -5.39 5.56 3.23
N LEU A 39 -5.36 4.56 2.36
CA LEU A 39 -5.01 4.75 0.95
C LEU A 39 -6.00 5.64 0.21
N ARG A 40 -7.30 5.59 0.52
CA ARG A 40 -8.29 6.51 -0.04
C ARG A 40 -8.04 7.97 0.38
N ARG A 41 -7.55 8.22 1.60
CA ARG A 41 -7.14 9.57 2.05
C ARG A 41 -5.88 10.06 1.32
N HIS A 42 -5.03 9.15 0.87
CA HIS A 42 -3.77 9.41 0.17
C HIS A 42 -3.81 8.97 -1.31
N GLU A 43 -5.00 8.98 -1.94
CA GLU A 43 -5.19 8.46 -3.30
C GLU A 43 -4.34 9.20 -4.34
N ASP A 44 -4.08 10.49 -4.11
CA ASP A 44 -3.20 11.30 -4.97
C ASP A 44 -1.74 10.81 -4.97
N GLU A 45 -1.25 10.27 -3.85
CA GLU A 45 0.11 9.70 -3.74
C GLU A 45 0.20 8.36 -4.50
N VAL A 46 -0.88 7.59 -4.53
CA VAL A 46 -1.00 6.35 -5.34
C VAL A 46 -1.09 6.69 -6.83
N GLY A 47 -1.77 7.79 -7.17
CA GLY A 47 -1.86 8.35 -8.53
C GLY A 47 -2.82 7.61 -9.45
N VAL A 48 -3.64 6.70 -8.91
CA VAL A 48 -4.79 6.04 -9.54
C VAL A 48 -5.86 5.79 -8.47
N PRO A 49 -7.14 5.62 -8.84
CA PRO A 49 -8.18 5.24 -7.89
C PRO A 49 -7.82 3.97 -7.12
N VAL A 50 -7.97 4.00 -5.80
CA VAL A 50 -7.64 2.85 -4.94
C VAL A 50 -8.75 1.80 -5.04
N THR A 51 -8.38 0.61 -5.50
CA THR A 51 -9.23 -0.58 -5.52
C THR A 51 -8.80 -1.57 -4.45
N TYR A 52 -9.67 -2.51 -4.10
CA TYR A 52 -9.34 -3.55 -3.12
C TYR A 52 -8.13 -4.39 -3.53
N ASP A 53 -8.02 -4.75 -4.83
CA ASP A 53 -6.86 -5.49 -5.36
C ASP A 53 -5.52 -4.75 -5.15
N ILE A 54 -5.51 -3.42 -5.26
CA ILE A 54 -4.32 -2.61 -5.01
C ILE A 54 -3.94 -2.68 -3.52
N VAL A 55 -4.92 -2.66 -2.62
CA VAL A 55 -4.71 -2.77 -1.17
C VAL A 55 -4.12 -4.13 -0.80
N GLU A 56 -4.73 -5.22 -1.29
CA GLU A 56 -4.23 -6.58 -1.03
C GLU A 56 -2.80 -6.76 -1.55
N ALA A 57 -2.53 -6.31 -2.77
CA ALA A 57 -1.20 -6.38 -3.36
C ALA A 57 -0.17 -5.55 -2.58
N ALA A 58 -0.53 -4.35 -2.14
CA ALA A 58 0.33 -3.50 -1.32
C ALA A 58 0.67 -4.16 0.03
N ILE A 59 -0.31 -4.75 0.71
CA ILE A 59 -0.09 -5.47 1.97
C ILE A 59 0.77 -6.71 1.73
N ALA A 60 0.54 -7.46 0.65
CA ALA A 60 1.37 -8.61 0.29
C ALA A 60 2.83 -8.20 0.05
N ILE A 61 3.07 -7.07 -0.62
CA ILE A 61 4.41 -6.49 -0.78
C ILE A 61 5.03 -6.21 0.59
N LEU A 62 4.35 -5.52 1.50
CA LEU A 62 4.87 -5.24 2.84
C LEU A 62 5.14 -6.49 3.68
N ARG A 63 4.29 -7.52 3.55
CA ARG A 63 4.50 -8.83 4.17
C ARG A 63 5.77 -9.50 3.63
N SER A 64 5.97 -9.51 2.31
CA SER A 64 7.19 -10.06 1.69
C SER A 64 8.47 -9.32 2.09
N ARG A 65 8.38 -8.02 2.41
CA ARG A 65 9.48 -7.20 2.93
C ARG A 65 9.73 -7.36 4.43
N GLY A 66 8.93 -8.19 5.12
CA GLY A 66 9.01 -8.39 6.57
C GLY A 66 8.65 -7.12 7.38
N VAL A 67 7.93 -6.18 6.78
CA VAL A 67 7.55 -4.91 7.43
C VAL A 67 6.41 -5.14 8.42
N VAL A 68 5.39 -5.91 8.03
CA VAL A 68 4.24 -6.24 8.89
C VAL A 68 4.63 -7.21 10.02
N ALA A 69 5.56 -8.13 9.75
CA ALA A 69 6.03 -9.10 10.75
C ALA A 69 6.85 -8.46 11.88
N ARG A 70 7.68 -7.46 11.57
CA ARG A 70 8.49 -6.72 12.57
C ARG A 70 7.66 -5.96 13.61
N ARG A 71 6.39 -5.67 13.32
CA ARG A 71 5.50 -5.00 14.29
C ARG A 71 5.04 -5.94 15.41
N VAL A 72 4.80 -7.23 15.11
CA VAL A 72 4.41 -8.22 16.12
C VAL A 72 5.53 -8.46 17.13
N GLU A 73 6.79 -8.42 16.68
CA GLU A 73 7.95 -8.51 17.59
C GLU A 73 8.17 -7.24 18.41
N ALA A 74 7.88 -6.05 17.87
CA ALA A 74 8.04 -4.78 18.56
C ALA A 74 6.95 -4.49 19.61
N GLU A 75 5.76 -5.07 19.47
CA GLU A 75 4.64 -4.94 20.42
C GLU A 75 4.59 -6.06 21.47
N ALA A 76 5.50 -7.05 21.43
CA ALA A 76 5.64 -8.07 22.46
C ALA A 76 6.63 -7.60 23.55
N PRO A 77 6.17 -7.12 24.72
CA PRO A 77 7.07 -6.79 25.83
C PRO A 77 7.71 -8.06 26.41
N LEU A 78 9.00 -7.95 26.74
CA LEU A 78 9.74 -8.92 27.58
C LEU A 78 9.10 -9.09 28.96
#